data_AF-A0A316JQ60-F1
#
_entry.id   AF-A0A316JQ60-F1
#
_cell.length_a   1.000
_cell.length_b   1.000
_cell.length_c   1.000
_cell.angle_alpha   90.00
_cell.angle_beta   90.00
_cell.angle_gamma   90.00
#
_symmetry.space_group_name_H-M   'P 1'
#
loop_
_entity.id
_entity.type
_entity.pdbx_description
1 polymer ?
#
loop_
_entity_poly.entity_id
_entity_poly.type
_entity_poly.pdbx_seq_one_letter_code
_entity_poly.pdbx_strand_id
1 'polypeptide(L)' 'MSRTTRLIKRLDKALADYKTFGSHPDAFVDELFAEIEDDVQVLVGKSKPSHWEEMYVERDRAIIKTLVLNRAMSMGPSD' A
#
# COMPACT_ATOMS: atom_id res chain seq x y z
N MET A 1 4.04 -17.66 -5.85
CA MET A 1 3.64 -16.30 -5.43
C MET A 1 2.80 -15.70 -6.55
N SER A 2 1.59 -15.21 -6.28
CA SER A 2 0.75 -14.59 -7.31
C SER A 2 1.40 -13.28 -7.82
N ARG A 3 0.96 -12.77 -8.97
CA ARG A 3 1.44 -11.46 -9.48
C ARG A 3 1.07 -10.34 -8.52
N THR A 4 -0.14 -10.38 -7.96
CA THR A 4 -0.60 -9.44 -6.95
C THR A 4 0.28 -9.50 -5.69
N THR A 5 0.57 -10.69 -5.16
CA THR A 5 1.47 -10.83 -4.00
C THR A 5 2.88 -10.28 -4.29
N ARG A 6 3.38 -10.40 -5.52
CA ARG A 6 4.68 -9.79 -5.90
C ARG A 6 4.62 -8.27 -5.85
N LEU A 7 3.58 -7.68 -6.44
CA LEU A 7 3.36 -6.24 -6.46
C LEU A 7 3.33 -5.68 -5.03
N ILE A 8 2.51 -6.30 -4.16
CA ILE A 8 2.37 -5.90 -2.75
C ILE A 8 3.71 -5.93 -2.02
N LYS A 9 4.49 -7.02 -2.17
CA LYS A 9 5.81 -7.12 -1.52
C LYS A 9 6.82 -6.08 -1.99
N ARG A 10 6.74 -5.66 -3.27
CA ARG A 10 7.62 -4.59 -3.76
C ARG A 10 7.21 -3.24 -3.20
N LEU A 11 5.91 -2.95 -3.13
CA LEU A 11 5.40 -1.75 -2.47
C LEU A 11 5.78 -1.72 -0.99
N ASP A 12 5.62 -2.83 -0.26
CA ASP A 12 6.02 -2.94 1.15
C ASP A 12 7.52 -2.67 1.32
N LYS A 13 8.35 -3.16 0.39
CA LYS A 13 9.79 -2.92 0.41
C LYS A 13 10.11 -1.45 0.17
N ALA A 14 9.50 -0.85 -0.86
CA ALA A 14 9.69 0.58 -1.19
C ALA A 14 9.31 1.46 0.01
N LEU A 15 8.16 1.18 0.64
CA LEU A 15 7.71 1.86 1.86
C LEU A 15 8.68 1.70 3.03
N ALA A 16 9.30 0.53 3.20
CA ALA A 16 10.22 0.26 4.29
C ALA A 16 11.54 1.03 4.20
N ASP A 17 11.90 1.53 3.01
CA ASP A 17 13.11 2.32 2.81
C ASP A 17 12.97 3.77 3.36
N TYR A 18 11.75 4.23 3.63
CA TYR A 18 11.48 5.55 4.22
C TYR A 18 11.53 5.52 5.74
N LYS A 19 12.30 6.44 6.33
CA LYS A 19 12.35 6.63 7.80
C LYS A 19 11.15 7.40 8.36
N THR A 20 10.52 8.23 7.54
CA THR A 20 9.35 9.04 7.89
C THR A 20 8.63 9.50 6.63
N PHE A 21 7.32 9.75 6.72
CA PHE A 21 6.48 10.30 5.66
C PHE A 21 6.03 11.75 5.92
N GLY A 22 6.51 12.36 7.02
CA GLY A 22 6.14 13.73 7.39
C GLY A 22 4.63 13.93 7.62
N SER A 23 4.16 15.15 7.37
CA SER A 23 2.75 15.54 7.54
C SER A 23 1.87 15.24 6.32
N HIS A 24 2.50 14.90 5.18
CA HIS A 24 1.84 14.68 3.89
C HIS A 24 2.28 13.35 3.28
N PRO A 25 1.91 12.20 3.88
CA PRO A 25 2.29 10.88 3.40
C PRO A 25 1.76 10.57 1.98
N ASP A 26 0.70 11.24 1.57
CA ASP A 26 0.11 11.16 0.23
C ASP A 26 1.03 11.73 -0.88
N ALA A 27 1.95 12.63 -0.53
CA ALA A 27 2.91 13.19 -1.49
C ALA A 27 3.89 12.14 -2.06
N PHE A 28 4.03 10.98 -1.42
CA PHE A 28 4.94 9.89 -1.84
C PHE A 28 4.28 8.92 -2.83
N VAL A 29 2.98 9.06 -3.10
CA VAL A 29 2.23 8.10 -3.94
C VAL A 29 2.80 8.01 -5.35
N ASP A 30 3.09 9.14 -6.00
CA ASP A 30 3.58 9.14 -7.38
C ASP A 30 4.97 8.50 -7.49
N GLU A 31 5.86 8.78 -6.53
CA GLU A 31 7.19 8.18 -6.45
C GLU A 31 7.11 6.66 -6.24
N LEU A 32 6.33 6.22 -5.23
CA LEU A 32 6.14 4.80 -4.94
C LEU A 32 5.43 4.07 -6.08
N PHE A 33 4.50 4.73 -6.77
CA PHE A 33 3.83 4.15 -7.93
C PHE A 33 4.81 3.95 -9.08
N ALA A 34 5.68 4.92 -9.36
CA ALA A 34 6.70 4.81 -10.40
C ALA A 34 7.64 3.60 -10.16
N GLU A 35 7.94 3.26 -8.89
CA GLU A 35 8.76 2.08 -8.57
C GLU A 35 8.09 0.73 -8.89
N ILE A 36 6.75 0.70 -8.93
CA ILE A 36 5.97 -0.52 -9.14
C ILE A 36 5.17 -0.51 -10.46
N GLU A 37 5.29 0.55 -11.26
CA GLU A 37 4.45 0.80 -12.44
C GLU A 37 4.47 -0.38 -13.41
N ASP A 38 5.66 -0.90 -13.73
CA ASP A 38 5.83 -2.05 -14.63
C ASP A 38 5.06 -3.30 -14.13
N ASP A 39 5.09 -3.56 -12.83
CA ASP A 39 4.38 -4.69 -12.23
C ASP A 39 2.86 -4.48 -12.27
N VAL A 40 2.40 -3.23 -12.09
CA VAL A 40 0.99 -2.85 -12.25
C VAL A 40 0.54 -3.06 -13.70
N GLN A 41 1.30 -2.57 -14.68
CA GLN A 41 0.96 -2.72 -16.10
C GLN A 41 0.88 -4.20 -16.50
N VAL A 42 1.83 -5.03 -16.03
CA VAL A 42 1.82 -6.49 -16.26
C VAL A 42 0.61 -7.16 -15.59
N LEU A 43 0.24 -6.73 -14.39
CA LEU A 43 -0.92 -7.26 -13.67
C LEU A 43 -2.20 -6.94 -14.42
N VAL A 44 -2.40 -5.67 -14.80
CA VAL A 44 -3.59 -5.18 -15.53
C VAL A 44 -3.74 -5.88 -16.88
N GLY A 45 -2.66 -5.92 -17.68
CA GLY A 45 -2.69 -6.50 -19.03
C GLY A 45 -2.94 -8.02 -19.09
N LYS A 46 -2.80 -8.74 -17.97
CA LYS A 46 -3.05 -10.19 -17.87
C LYS A 46 -3.98 -10.53 -16.70
N SER A 47 -4.81 -9.59 -16.28
CA SER A 47 -5.61 -9.73 -15.06
C SER A 47 -6.72 -10.77 -15.22
N LYS A 48 -7.03 -11.45 -14.12
CA LYS A 48 -8.21 -12.30 -13.92
C LYS A 48 -8.95 -11.73 -12.71
N PRO A 49 -10.27 -11.95 -12.56
CA PRO A 49 -11.02 -11.48 -11.40
C PRO A 49 -10.35 -11.78 -10.05
N SER A 50 -9.80 -12.98 -9.89
CA SER A 50 -9.08 -13.41 -8.68
C SER A 50 -7.82 -12.58 -8.36
N HIS A 51 -7.16 -11.98 -9.36
CA HIS A 51 -6.01 -11.10 -9.10
C HIS A 51 -6.44 -9.76 -8.47
N TRP A 52 -7.64 -9.29 -8.81
CA TRP A 52 -8.23 -8.08 -8.26
C TRP A 52 -8.75 -8.29 -6.84
N GLU A 53 -9.30 -9.48 -6.55
CA GLU A 53 -9.73 -9.86 -5.19
C GLU A 53 -8.58 -9.72 -4.18
N GLU A 54 -7.38 -10.22 -4.51
CA GLU A 54 -6.20 -10.06 -3.66
C GLU A 54 -5.82 -8.59 -3.45
N MET A 55 -5.94 -7.73 -4.48
CA MET A 55 -5.68 -6.29 -4.35
C MET A 55 -6.72 -5.62 -3.45
N TYR A 56 -8.00 -5.98 -3.59
CA TYR A 56 -9.06 -5.44 -2.76
C TYR A 56 -8.87 -5.80 -1.29
N VAL A 57 -8.52 -7.06 -1.00
CA VAL A 57 -8.23 -7.51 0.36
C VAL A 57 -7.08 -6.72 0.99
N GLU A 58 -5.98 -6.51 0.28
CA GLU A 58 -4.85 -5.74 0.82
C GLU A 58 -5.15 -4.25 0.96
N ARG A 59 -5.91 -3.65 0.04
CA ARG A 59 -6.43 -2.29 0.19
C ARG A 59 -7.28 -2.18 1.46
N ASP A 60 -8.20 -3.11 1.67
CA ASP A 60 -9.10 -3.10 2.82
C ASP A 60 -8.32 -3.32 4.13
N ARG A 61 -7.29 -4.18 4.14
CA ARG A 61 -6.35 -4.31 5.26
C ARG A 61 -5.62 -3.00 5.56
N ALA A 62 -5.15 -2.27 4.54
CA ALA A 62 -4.49 -0.99 4.73
C ALA A 62 -5.45 0.04 5.35
N ILE A 63 -6.68 0.14 4.86
CA ILE A 63 -7.73 1.01 5.43
C ILE A 63 -7.98 0.66 6.91
N ILE A 64 -8.16 -0.63 7.23
CA ILE A 64 -8.38 -1.08 8.61
C ILE A 64 -7.19 -0.70 9.50
N LYS A 65 -5.96 -0.90 9.04
CA LYS A 65 -4.74 -0.50 9.78
C LYS A 65 -4.74 1.00 10.05
N THR A 66 -5.03 1.84 9.05
CA THR A 66 -5.12 3.30 9.22
C THR A 66 -6.15 3.67 10.28
N LEU A 67 -7.36 3.09 10.23
CA LEU A 67 -8.42 3.37 11.19
C LEU A 67 -8.05 2.94 12.62
N VAL A 68 -7.43 1.78 12.78
CA VAL A 68 -6.95 1.28 14.08
C VAL A 68 -5.86 2.20 14.64
N LEU A 69 -4.90 2.61 13.83
CA LEU A 69 -3.82 3.51 14.23
C LEU A 69 -4.37 4.89 14.61
N ASN A 70 -5.30 5.45 13.85
CA ASN A 70 -5.95 6.72 14.17
C ASN A 70 -6.68 6.65 15.53
N ARG A 71 -7.39 5.55 15.78
CA ARG A 71 -8.03 5.32 17.09
C ARG A 71 -7.01 5.18 18.22
N ALA A 72 -5.87 4.54 17.98
CA ALA A 72 -4.79 4.44 18.96
C ALA A 72 -4.20 5.82 19.27
N MET A 73 -3.92 6.63 18.24
CA MET A 73 -3.40 7.99 18.39
C MET A 73 -4.38 8.90 19.15
N SER A 74 -5.69 8.76 18.92
CA SER A 74 -6.70 9.54 19.67
C SER A 74 -6.79 9.18 21.16
N MET A 75 -6.23 8.05 21.59
CA MET A 75 -6.14 7.65 23.01
C MET A 75 -4.80 8.03 23.64
N GLY A 76 -3.81 8.44 22.84
CA GLY A 76 -2.54 8.94 23.33
C GLY A 76 -2.70 10.30 24.00
N PRO A 77 -1.66 10.76 24.73
CA PRO A 77 -1.67 12.12 25.28
C PRO A 77 -1.88 13.11 24.13
N SER A 78 -2.88 13.98 24.28
CA SER A 78 -3.00 15.17 23.45
C SER A 78 -1.85 16.10 23.84
N ASP A 79 -0.97 16.43 22.90
CA ASP A 79 -0.06 17.57 23.06
C ASP A 79 -0.87 18.87 23.26
#